data_AF-A0A3A8T3Y6-F1
#
_entry.id   AF-A0A3A8T3Y6-F1
#
_cell.length_a   1.000
_cell.length_b   1.000
_cell.length_c   1.000
_cell.angle_alpha   90.00
_cell.angle_beta   90.00
_cell.angle_gamma   90.00
#
_symmetry.space_group_name_H-M   'P 1'
#
loop_
_entity.id
_entity.type
_entity.pdbx_description
1 polymer ?
#
loop_
_entity_poly.entity_id
_entity_poly.type
_entity_poly.pdbx_seq_one_letter_code
_entity_poly.pdbx_strand_id
1 'polypeptide(L)'
;MPTRAPTRKSVTRTRRLKDPKGGLTAAGREWFHEKEGANLKPGVKGKADTPEKMRRKGSFLRRHFAHPRGPMVDAKGKPTRLALSARAWGEPVPKDNAGAKRLATKGTKLLERYHATQERAKPAAKRSGAKKTRTAIAARRATAKKRASPTARKTAARKRAKRS
;
A
#
# COMPACT_ATOMS: atom_id res chain seq x y z
N MET A 1 -43.72 9.32 7.45
CA MET A 1 -42.91 8.82 8.58
C MET A 1 -41.47 8.64 8.13
N PRO A 2 -40.49 9.45 8.57
CA PRO A 2 -39.10 9.22 8.22
C PRO A 2 -38.55 8.01 8.99
N THR A 3 -38.07 7.00 8.28
CA THR A 3 -37.44 5.80 8.85
C THR A 3 -36.05 6.14 9.38
N ARG A 4 -35.88 6.02 10.70
CA ARG A 4 -34.60 6.25 11.41
C ARG A 4 -33.62 5.12 11.07
N ALA A 5 -32.53 5.45 10.36
CA ALA A 5 -31.45 4.51 10.07
C ALA A 5 -30.88 3.89 11.36
N PRO A 6 -30.47 2.60 11.37
CA PRO A 6 -29.96 1.97 12.58
C PRO A 6 -28.66 2.64 13.02
N THR A 7 -28.70 3.29 14.18
CA THR A 7 -27.51 3.84 14.83
C THR A 7 -26.51 2.70 15.11
N ARG A 8 -25.39 2.65 14.37
CA ARG A 8 -24.32 1.69 14.65
C ARG A 8 -23.72 2.04 16.00
N LYS A 9 -24.03 1.25 17.04
CA LYS A 9 -23.43 1.35 18.37
C LYS A 9 -21.91 1.35 18.20
N SER A 10 -21.24 2.44 18.58
CA SER A 10 -19.79 2.49 18.58
C SER A 10 -19.31 1.60 19.73
N VAL A 11 -18.96 0.35 19.41
CA VAL A 11 -18.41 -0.56 20.41
C VAL A 11 -17.03 -0.01 20.75
N THR A 12 -16.93 0.62 21.92
CA THR A 12 -15.66 1.02 22.53
C THR A 12 -14.80 -0.23 22.62
N ARG A 13 -13.91 -0.44 21.64
CA ARG A 13 -13.04 -1.62 21.55
C ARG A 13 -12.27 -1.73 22.86
N THR A 14 -12.73 -2.59 23.75
CA THR A 14 -12.19 -2.76 25.08
C THR A 14 -10.71 -3.13 24.97
N ARG A 15 -9.92 -2.73 25.97
CA ARG A 15 -8.47 -2.94 26.04
C ARG A 15 -8.09 -4.41 25.79
N ARG A 16 -9.00 -5.35 26.06
CA ARG A 16 -8.85 -6.81 25.84
C ARG A 16 -8.70 -7.23 24.36
N LEU A 17 -9.28 -6.49 23.41
CA LEU A 17 -9.21 -6.84 21.98
C LEU A 17 -7.93 -6.32 21.29
N LYS A 18 -7.27 -5.34 21.91
CA LYS A 18 -6.10 -4.65 21.36
C LYS A 18 -4.86 -5.05 22.15
N ASP A 19 -3.85 -5.60 21.48
CA ASP A 19 -2.60 -5.95 22.15
C ASP A 19 -1.82 -4.66 22.45
N PRO A 20 -1.41 -4.39 23.72
CA PRO A 20 -0.59 -3.24 24.06
C PRO A 20 0.74 -3.21 23.30
N LYS A 21 1.26 -4.37 22.89
CA LYS A 21 2.50 -4.47 22.11
C LYS A 21 2.32 -4.15 20.62
N GLY A 22 1.08 -3.97 20.15
CA GLY A 22 0.74 -3.69 18.75
C GLY A 22 -0.22 -4.74 18.17
N GLY A 23 -1.09 -4.35 17.24
CA GLY A 23 -2.00 -5.30 16.56
C GLY A 23 -3.16 -5.83 17.41
N LEU A 24 -3.83 -6.87 16.94
CA LEU A 24 -5.00 -7.49 17.61
C LEU A 24 -4.58 -8.72 18.42
N THR A 25 -5.21 -8.90 19.59
CA THR A 25 -5.10 -10.14 20.39
C THR A 25 -5.80 -11.31 19.69
N ALA A 26 -5.63 -12.54 20.18
CA ALA A 26 -6.37 -13.70 19.67
C ALA A 26 -7.89 -13.48 19.81
N ALA A 27 -8.34 -13.17 21.02
CA ALA A 27 -9.72 -12.76 21.31
C ALA A 27 -10.19 -11.58 20.44
N GLY A 28 -9.31 -10.62 20.16
CA GLY A 28 -9.61 -9.52 19.23
C GLY A 28 -9.93 -10.01 17.82
N ARG A 29 -9.19 -11.00 17.30
CA ARG A 29 -9.44 -11.58 15.97
C ARG A 29 -10.68 -12.47 15.95
N GLU A 30 -10.90 -13.26 17.00
CA GLU A 30 -12.13 -14.05 17.18
C GLU A 30 -13.37 -13.16 17.20
N TRP A 31 -13.32 -12.06 17.95
CA TRP A 31 -14.41 -11.09 17.97
C TRP A 31 -14.71 -10.52 16.58
N PHE A 32 -13.68 -10.22 15.77
CA PHE A 32 -13.88 -9.78 14.38
C PHE A 32 -14.41 -10.89 13.48
N HIS A 33 -14.02 -12.15 13.73
CA HIS A 33 -14.57 -13.29 13.03
C HIS A 33 -16.06 -13.47 13.32
N GLU A 34 -16.46 -13.40 14.60
CA GLU A 34 -17.86 -13.53 15.02
C GLU A 34 -18.74 -12.35 14.58
N LYS A 35 -18.22 -11.11 14.66
CA LYS A 35 -19.03 -9.91 14.39
C LYS A 35 -19.05 -9.46 12.94
N GLU A 36 -17.93 -9.59 12.25
CA GLU A 36 -17.77 -9.10 10.87
C GLU A 36 -17.57 -10.24 9.87
N GLY A 37 -17.51 -11.50 10.30
CA GLY A 37 -17.21 -12.65 9.44
C GLY A 37 -15.76 -12.66 8.94
N ALA A 38 -14.89 -11.81 9.49
CA ALA A 38 -13.55 -11.62 8.98
C ALA A 38 -12.56 -12.63 9.60
N ASN A 39 -12.06 -13.58 8.81
CA ASN A 39 -10.97 -14.47 9.23
C ASN A 39 -9.61 -13.75 9.19
N LEU A 40 -9.40 -12.86 10.15
CA LEU A 40 -8.18 -12.07 10.27
C LEU A 40 -7.00 -12.96 10.67
N LYS A 41 -6.05 -13.15 9.76
CA LYS A 41 -4.79 -13.85 10.04
C LYS A 41 -3.85 -12.97 10.89
N PRO A 42 -3.01 -13.56 11.78
CA PRO A 42 -2.01 -12.81 12.54
C PRO A 42 -0.93 -12.21 11.63
N GLY A 43 -0.25 -11.16 12.14
CA GLY A 43 0.85 -10.50 11.42
C GLY A 43 2.03 -11.45 11.14
N VAL A 44 2.72 -11.23 10.02
CA VAL A 44 3.85 -12.07 9.59
C VAL A 44 5.12 -11.63 10.33
N LYS A 45 5.41 -12.22 11.49
CA LYS A 45 6.53 -11.82 12.36
C LYS A 45 7.93 -12.23 11.85
N GLY A 46 8.02 -13.27 11.03
CA GLY A 46 9.30 -13.80 10.54
C GLY A 46 9.76 -13.24 9.20
N LYS A 47 10.76 -13.94 8.63
CA LYS A 47 11.16 -13.77 7.24
C LYS A 47 9.98 -14.09 6.31
N ALA A 48 9.87 -13.31 5.24
CA ALA A 48 8.81 -13.44 4.25
C ALA A 48 9.27 -14.36 3.12
N ASP A 49 9.47 -15.65 3.42
CA ASP A 49 10.10 -16.59 2.48
C ASP A 49 9.11 -17.18 1.47
N THR A 50 7.81 -17.18 1.80
CA THR A 50 6.76 -17.67 0.90
C THR A 50 6.10 -16.52 0.13
N PRO A 51 5.63 -16.73 -1.11
CA PRO A 51 4.94 -15.69 -1.88
C PRO A 51 3.75 -15.08 -1.12
N GLU A 52 2.98 -15.88 -0.38
CA GLU A 52 1.87 -15.38 0.44
C GLU A 52 2.36 -14.47 1.57
N LYS A 53 3.44 -14.85 2.28
CA LYS A 53 4.04 -14.02 3.33
C LYS A 53 4.56 -12.70 2.75
N MET A 54 5.22 -12.73 1.59
CA MET A 54 5.68 -11.53 0.88
C MET A 54 4.51 -10.60 0.54
N ARG A 55 3.45 -11.14 -0.07
CA ARG A 55 2.25 -10.37 -0.42
C ARG A 55 1.62 -9.71 0.80
N ARG A 56 1.38 -10.49 1.86
CA ARG A 56 0.69 -10.01 3.07
C ARG A 56 1.51 -8.94 3.79
N LYS A 57 2.80 -9.21 4.03
CA LYS A 57 3.69 -8.28 4.73
C LYS A 57 3.96 -7.03 3.89
N GLY A 58 4.23 -7.20 2.60
CA GLY A 58 4.46 -6.09 1.68
C GLY A 58 3.25 -5.16 1.55
N SER A 59 2.05 -5.71 1.39
CA SER A 59 0.80 -4.96 1.33
C SER A 59 0.53 -4.18 2.62
N PHE A 60 0.69 -4.83 3.77
CA PHE A 60 0.52 -4.17 5.07
C PHE A 60 1.47 -2.97 5.22
N LEU A 61 2.77 -3.19 4.98
CA LEU A 61 3.77 -2.13 5.16
C LEU A 61 3.52 -0.95 4.22
N ARG A 62 3.17 -1.21 2.95
CA ARG A 62 2.88 -0.16 1.99
C ARG A 62 1.63 0.63 2.38
N ARG A 63 0.55 -0.04 2.83
CA ARG A 63 -0.69 0.65 3.21
C ARG A 63 -0.54 1.54 4.44
N HIS A 64 0.22 1.09 5.44
CA HIS A 64 0.29 1.78 6.72
C HIS A 64 1.44 2.78 6.83
N PHE A 65 2.56 2.58 6.12
CA PHE A 65 3.77 3.39 6.30
C PHE A 65 4.19 4.20 5.08
N ALA A 66 3.59 4.01 3.90
CA ALA A 66 3.89 4.83 2.73
C ALA A 66 3.45 6.29 2.91
N HIS A 67 2.24 6.45 3.42
CA HIS A 67 1.61 7.74 3.71
C HIS A 67 0.98 7.61 5.09
N PRO A 68 1.81 7.60 6.16
CA PRO A 68 1.31 7.40 7.50
C PRO A 68 0.33 8.54 7.85
N ARG A 69 -0.82 8.18 8.44
CA ARG A 69 -1.88 9.14 8.79
C ARG A 69 -1.55 10.02 10.01
N GLY A 70 -0.39 9.80 10.64
CA GLY A 70 0.00 10.50 11.85
C GLY A 70 1.44 10.19 12.25
N PRO A 71 1.92 10.82 13.33
CA PRO A 71 3.30 10.66 13.78
C PRO A 71 3.56 9.25 14.33
N MET A 72 4.84 8.84 14.28
CA MET A 72 5.27 7.55 14.80
C MET A 72 5.44 7.54 16.32
N VAL A 73 5.67 8.71 16.91
CA VAL A 73 5.76 8.94 18.36
C VAL A 73 4.70 9.94 18.80
N ASP A 74 4.23 9.80 20.03
CA ASP A 74 3.34 10.77 20.67
C ASP A 74 4.12 11.93 21.29
N ALA A 75 3.40 12.91 21.85
CA ALA A 75 4.01 14.06 22.53
C ALA A 75 4.87 13.68 23.75
N LYS A 76 4.72 12.47 24.29
CA LYS A 76 5.50 11.94 25.42
C LYS A 76 6.69 11.08 24.94
N GLY A 77 6.97 11.07 23.64
CA GLY A 77 8.04 10.27 23.03
C GLY A 77 7.76 8.77 22.94
N LYS A 78 6.53 8.31 23.27
CA LYS A 78 6.16 6.89 23.22
C LYS A 78 5.71 6.51 21.81
N PRO A 79 5.99 5.28 21.34
CA PRO A 79 5.52 4.84 20.03
C PRO A 79 4.00 4.85 19.93
N THR A 80 3.47 5.44 18.86
CA THR A 80 2.04 5.45 18.61
C THR A 80 1.52 4.05 18.27
N ARG A 81 0.20 3.89 18.30
CA ARG A 81 -0.47 2.65 17.88
C ARG A 81 -0.06 2.21 16.46
N LEU A 82 0.15 3.17 15.57
CA LEU A 82 0.61 2.93 14.20
C LEU A 82 2.03 2.38 14.18
N ALA A 83 2.95 2.97 14.94
CA ALA A 83 4.32 2.48 15.06
C ALA A 83 4.38 1.08 15.70
N LEU A 84 3.60 0.84 16.76
CA LEU A 84 3.50 -0.48 17.40
C LEU A 84 2.94 -1.55 16.45
N SER A 85 2.13 -1.17 15.47
CA SER A 85 1.64 -2.11 14.47
C SER A 85 2.75 -2.72 13.62
N ALA A 86 3.89 -2.03 13.41
CA ALA A 86 5.07 -2.59 12.76
C ALA A 86 5.60 -3.81 13.53
N ARG A 87 5.66 -3.71 14.86
CA ARG A 87 6.14 -4.81 15.72
C ARG A 87 5.23 -6.03 15.70
N ALA A 88 3.92 -5.83 15.60
CA ALA A 88 2.97 -6.93 15.41
C ALA A 88 3.24 -7.74 14.13
N TRP A 89 3.89 -7.13 13.14
CA TRP A 89 4.33 -7.73 11.88
C TRP A 89 5.83 -8.04 11.84
N GLY A 90 6.48 -8.11 13.01
CA GLY A 90 7.90 -8.46 13.16
C GLY A 90 8.85 -7.48 12.48
N GLU A 91 8.44 -6.23 12.33
CA GLU A 91 9.31 -5.14 11.91
C GLU A 91 9.70 -4.28 13.13
N PRO A 92 10.85 -3.59 13.07
CA PRO A 92 11.21 -2.64 14.11
C PRO A 92 10.18 -1.50 14.17
N VAL A 93 9.94 -1.01 15.38
CA VAL A 93 9.05 0.12 15.62
C VAL A 93 9.70 1.38 15.04
N PRO A 94 9.10 2.05 14.04
CA PRO A 94 9.64 3.29 13.51
C PRO A 94 9.51 4.38 14.58
N LYS A 95 10.54 5.21 14.74
CA LYS A 95 10.52 6.36 15.66
C LYS A 95 10.13 7.66 14.94
N ASP A 96 10.31 7.70 13.63
CA ASP A 96 10.17 8.88 12.80
C ASP A 96 9.59 8.54 11.41
N ASN A 97 9.30 9.58 10.64
CA ASN A 97 8.76 9.43 9.28
C ASN A 97 9.77 8.78 8.32
N ALA A 98 11.08 8.96 8.53
CA ALA A 98 12.07 8.27 7.69
C ALA A 98 12.08 6.76 7.97
N GLY A 99 11.97 6.35 9.25
CA GLY A 99 11.76 4.97 9.63
C GLY A 99 10.51 4.36 8.98
N ALA A 100 9.39 5.08 8.98
CA ALA A 100 8.17 4.65 8.28
C ALA A 100 8.40 4.47 6.77
N LYS A 101 9.07 5.43 6.11
CA LYS A 101 9.41 5.31 4.68
C LYS A 101 10.29 4.10 4.40
N ARG A 102 11.27 3.79 5.25
CA ARG A 102 12.12 2.57 5.11
C ARG A 102 11.26 1.29 5.15
N LEU A 103 10.29 1.21 6.05
CA LEU A 103 9.34 0.10 6.11
C LEU A 103 8.48 0.03 4.85
N ALA A 104 8.00 1.16 4.34
CA ALA A 104 7.24 1.21 3.10
C ALA A 104 8.06 0.73 1.91
N THR A 105 9.33 1.14 1.80
CA THR A 105 10.26 0.67 0.76
C THR A 105 10.52 -0.83 0.85
N LYS A 106 10.70 -1.36 2.07
CA LYS A 106 10.78 -2.81 2.30
C LYS A 106 9.50 -3.51 1.81
N GLY A 107 8.35 -2.91 2.09
CA GLY A 107 7.06 -3.41 1.61
C GLY A 107 6.97 -3.45 0.08
N THR A 108 7.41 -2.39 -0.60
CA THR A 108 7.49 -2.33 -2.06
C THR A 108 8.38 -3.44 -2.62
N LYS A 109 9.60 -3.62 -2.07
CA LYS A 109 10.52 -4.68 -2.51
C LYS A 109 9.92 -6.09 -2.34
N LEU A 110 9.17 -6.34 -1.27
CA LEU A 110 8.49 -7.62 -1.07
C LEU A 110 7.38 -7.84 -2.11
N LEU A 111 6.61 -6.81 -2.44
CA LEU A 111 5.59 -6.89 -3.47
C LEU A 111 6.19 -7.09 -4.86
N GLU A 112 7.29 -6.41 -5.19
CA GLU A 112 8.00 -6.62 -6.45
C GLU A 112 8.48 -8.07 -6.60
N ARG A 113 9.08 -8.64 -5.55
CA ARG A 113 9.48 -10.05 -5.53
C ARG A 113 8.27 -10.97 -5.70
N TYR A 114 7.17 -10.71 -5.00
CA TYR A 114 5.93 -11.46 -5.15
C TYR A 114 5.38 -11.39 -6.59
N HIS A 115 5.33 -10.20 -7.20
CA HIS A 115 4.89 -10.05 -8.58
C HIS A 115 5.82 -10.80 -9.53
N ALA A 116 7.13 -10.74 -9.32
CA ALA A 116 8.09 -11.50 -10.11
C ALA A 116 7.89 -13.03 -9.97
N THR A 117 7.63 -13.54 -8.76
CA THR A 117 7.33 -14.97 -8.56
C THR A 117 6.02 -15.36 -9.24
N GLN A 118 4.98 -14.52 -9.18
CA GLN A 118 3.72 -14.77 -9.88
C GLN A 118 3.90 -14.74 -11.39
N GLU A 119 4.67 -13.80 -11.95
CA GLU A 119 4.95 -13.76 -13.39
C GLU A 119 5.74 -14.98 -13.85
N ARG A 120 6.65 -15.50 -13.04
CA ARG A 120 7.39 -16.74 -13.33
C ARG A 120 6.49 -17.97 -13.30
N ALA A 121 5.56 -18.03 -12.35
CA ALA A 121 4.62 -19.14 -12.19
C ALA A 121 3.50 -19.17 -13.25
N LYS A 122 3.26 -18.07 -13.98
CA LYS A 122 2.26 -18.04 -15.05
C LYS A 122 2.68 -18.94 -16.23
N PRO A 123 1.72 -19.65 -16.87
CA PRO A 123 2.01 -20.45 -18.06
C PRO A 123 2.54 -19.57 -19.20
N ALA A 124 3.47 -20.11 -19.99
CA ALA A 124 4.22 -19.37 -21.03
C ALA A 124 3.31 -18.63 -22.02
N ALA A 125 2.16 -19.22 -22.38
CA ALA A 125 1.16 -18.63 -23.26
C ALA A 125 0.55 -17.32 -22.71
N LYS A 126 0.33 -17.22 -21.38
CA LYS A 126 -0.20 -16.00 -20.75
C LYS A 126 0.89 -14.93 -20.58
N ARG A 127 2.15 -15.34 -20.40
CA ARG A 127 3.30 -14.43 -20.28
C ARG A 127 3.62 -13.73 -21.60
N SER A 128 3.55 -14.44 -22.73
CA SER A 128 3.79 -13.88 -24.06
C SER A 128 2.71 -12.88 -24.48
N GLY A 129 1.43 -13.15 -24.17
CA GLY A 129 0.32 -12.22 -24.41
C GLY A 129 0.43 -10.90 -23.62
N ALA A 130 0.84 -10.98 -22.35
CA ALA A 130 1.09 -9.79 -21.51
C ALA A 130 2.28 -8.94 -22.01
N LYS A 131 3.33 -9.59 -22.54
CA LYS A 131 4.48 -8.88 -23.15
C LYS A 131 4.07 -8.17 -24.44
N LYS A 132 3.32 -8.84 -25.32
CA LYS A 132 2.81 -8.26 -26.58
C LYS A 132 1.93 -7.03 -26.33
N THR A 133 1.00 -7.11 -25.38
CA THR A 133 0.12 -5.99 -25.01
C THR A 133 0.88 -4.80 -24.43
N ARG A 134 1.88 -5.03 -23.56
CA ARG A 134 2.74 -3.94 -23.04
C ARG A 134 3.55 -3.24 -24.13
N THR A 135 4.13 -4.00 -25.07
CA THR A 135 4.86 -3.42 -26.21
C THR A 135 3.94 -2.60 -27.12
N ALA A 136 2.73 -3.08 -27.39
CA ALA A 136 1.74 -2.36 -28.19
C ALA A 136 1.28 -1.05 -27.51
N ILE A 137 1.07 -1.06 -26.19
CA ILE A 137 0.71 0.15 -25.42
C ILE A 137 1.87 1.15 -25.41
N ALA A 138 3.12 0.69 -25.26
CA ALA A 138 4.30 1.54 -25.31
C ALA A 138 4.47 2.19 -26.70
N ALA A 139 4.30 1.41 -27.77
CA ALA A 139 4.32 1.90 -29.14
C ALA A 139 3.21 2.94 -29.40
N ARG A 140 1.99 2.70 -28.91
CA ARG A 140 0.87 3.67 -28.99
C ARG A 140 1.15 4.97 -28.20
N ARG A 141 1.76 4.90 -27.02
CA ARG A 141 2.16 6.12 -26.28
C ARG A 141 3.27 6.88 -27.00
N ALA A 142 4.23 6.19 -27.61
CA ALA A 142 5.29 6.81 -28.39
C ALA A 142 4.75 7.53 -29.64
N THR A 143 3.82 6.91 -30.37
CA THR A 143 3.17 7.53 -31.53
C THR A 143 2.26 8.70 -31.14
N ALA A 144 1.52 8.59 -30.03
CA ALA A 144 0.74 9.70 -29.48
C ALA A 144 1.62 10.90 -29.06
N LYS A 145 2.78 10.64 -28.43
CA LYS A 145 3.75 11.68 -28.05
C LYS A 145 4.36 12.36 -29.29
N LYS A 146 4.64 11.61 -30.35
CA LYS A 146 5.14 12.14 -31.64
C LYS A 146 4.09 13.01 -32.36
N ARG A 147 2.80 12.65 -32.27
CA ARG A 147 1.67 13.42 -32.83
C ARG A 147 1.33 14.70 -32.06
N ALA A 148 1.57 14.76 -30.75
CA ALA A 148 1.31 15.94 -29.92
C ALA A 148 2.33 17.09 -30.11
N SER A 149 3.33 16.94 -30.99
CA SER A 149 4.50 17.83 -31.08
C SER A 149 4.55 18.90 -32.19
N PRO A 150 3.55 19.17 -33.07
CA PRO A 150 3.71 20.27 -34.03
C PRO A 150 3.08 21.61 -33.57
N THR A 151 2.24 21.65 -32.55
CA THR A 151 1.46 22.88 -32.24
C THR A 151 2.21 23.93 -31.41
N ALA A 152 3.37 23.60 -30.83
CA ALA A 152 4.15 24.53 -30.01
C ALA A 152 5.31 25.24 -30.75
N ARG A 153 5.52 24.98 -32.05
CA ARG A 153 6.56 25.68 -32.85
C ARG A 153 6.06 26.91 -33.62
N LYS A 154 4.74 27.14 -33.76
CA LYS A 154 4.20 28.31 -34.49
C LYS A 154 3.95 29.56 -33.63
N THR A 155 3.94 29.47 -32.30
CA THR A 155 3.70 30.64 -31.43
C THR A 155 4.97 31.41 -31.07
N ALA A 156 6.16 30.82 -31.21
CA ALA A 156 7.43 31.51 -30.98
C ALA A 156 7.88 32.40 -32.16
N ALA A 157 7.47 32.09 -33.40
CA ALA A 157 7.85 32.88 -34.57
C ALA A 157 7.03 34.18 -34.73
N ARG A 158 5.80 34.25 -34.20
CA ARG A 158 4.93 35.45 -34.35
C ARG A 158 5.23 36.57 -33.35
N LYS A 159 6.00 36.31 -32.28
CA LYS A 159 6.38 37.35 -31.30
C LYS A 159 7.63 38.15 -31.67
N ARG A 160 8.42 37.71 -32.66
CA ARG A 160 9.64 38.40 -33.10
C ARG A 160 9.41 39.40 -34.25
N ALA A 161 8.27 39.33 -34.94
CA ALA A 161 7.90 40.23 -36.05
C ALA A 161 7.05 41.44 -35.61
N LYS A 162 6.94 41.71 -34.31
CA LYS A 162 6.09 42.79 -33.76
C LYS A 162 6.87 43.78 -32.88
N ARG A 163 8.19 43.82 -33.07
CA ARG A 163 9.14 44.58 -32.23
C ARG A 163 10.23 45.29 -33.05
N SER A 164 9.93 45.55 -34.33
CA SER A 164 10.69 46.37 -35.28
C SER A 164 9.76 47.42 -35.84
#